data_AF-A0A2D5VJR7-F1
#
_entry.id   AF-A0A2D5VJR7-F1
#
_cell.length_a   1.000
_cell.length_b   1.000
_cell.length_c   1.000
_cell.angle_alpha   90.00
_cell.angle_beta   90.00
_cell.angle_gamma   90.00
#
_symmetry.space_group_name_H-M   'P 1'
#
loop_
_entity.id
_entity.type
_entity.pdbx_description
1 polymer ?
#
loop_
_entity_poly.entity_id
_entity_poly.type
_entity_poly.pdbx_seq_one_letter_code
_entity_poly.pdbx_strand_id
1 'polypeptide(L)'
;MPEISQRMIKGITMENISLQHRTLAELRKQSGGHIKQSVIALEMAVQEPAVSKLERKPIRSMQLEKLQRYIDAIGGKLDVSVTLPDGTVLTMNV
;
A
#
# COMPACT_ATOMS: atom_id res chain seq x y z
N MET A 1 20.00 25.76 -18.53
CA MET A 1 18.65 25.33 -18.11
C MET A 1 18.74 23.83 -17.85
N PRO A 2 18.90 23.38 -16.59
CA PRO A 2 18.90 21.95 -16.23
C PRO A 2 17.44 21.45 -16.17
N GLU A 3 17.05 20.18 -16.26
CA GLU A 3 17.70 18.90 -16.51
C GLU A 3 16.58 17.93 -16.93
N ILE A 4 16.72 17.38 -18.12
CA ILE A 4 16.45 16.04 -18.69
C ILE A 4 15.55 14.98 -17.96
N SER A 5 15.03 15.15 -16.74
CA SER A 5 14.33 14.06 -16.00
C SER A 5 12.92 13.68 -16.48
N GLN A 6 12.38 14.31 -17.54
CA GLN A 6 11.08 13.91 -18.12
C GLN A 6 11.19 12.92 -19.28
N ARG A 7 12.39 12.39 -19.58
CA ARG A 7 12.52 11.30 -20.56
C ARG A 7 12.03 9.96 -19.98
N MET A 8 10.72 9.78 -20.07
CA MET A 8 10.10 8.58 -20.64
C MET A 8 10.47 7.24 -19.97
N ILE A 9 9.88 6.97 -18.81
CA ILE A 9 9.44 5.60 -18.52
C ILE A 9 8.11 5.43 -19.26
N LYS A 10 8.20 5.28 -20.58
CA LYS A 10 7.07 4.96 -21.46
C LYS A 10 6.90 3.44 -21.45
N GLY A 11 6.40 2.89 -20.35
CA GLY A 11 6.19 1.45 -20.20
C GLY A 11 5.72 1.15 -18.80
N ILE A 12 4.45 0.74 -18.68
CA ILE A 12 3.68 0.58 -17.44
C ILE A 12 3.17 1.93 -16.94
N THR A 13 1.95 2.30 -17.36
CA THR A 13 1.13 3.26 -16.60
C THR A 13 0.99 2.68 -15.19
N MET A 14 1.80 3.13 -14.24
CA MET A 14 1.51 2.98 -12.83
C MET A 14 0.22 3.75 -12.60
N GLU A 15 -0.91 3.05 -12.59
CA GLU A 15 -2.16 3.62 -12.16
C GLU A 15 -1.94 4.07 -10.71
N ASN A 16 -1.72 5.38 -10.52
CA ASN A 16 -1.63 5.97 -9.19
C ASN A 16 -3.04 5.91 -8.57
N ILE A 17 -3.37 4.76 -7.98
CA ILE A 17 -4.62 4.59 -7.26
C ILE A 17 -4.53 5.47 -6.02
N SER A 18 -5.37 6.51 -5.97
CA SER A 18 -5.49 7.34 -4.77
C SER A 18 -6.01 6.50 -3.60
N LEU A 19 -5.16 6.23 -2.62
CA LEU A 19 -5.49 5.45 -1.42
C LEU A 19 -6.26 6.25 -0.36
N GLN A 20 -6.46 7.56 -0.57
CA GLN A 20 -6.95 8.48 0.47
C GLN A 20 -8.34 8.13 1.04
N HIS A 21 -9.16 7.41 0.26
CA HIS A 21 -10.51 6.99 0.67
C HIS A 21 -10.72 5.47 0.63
N ARG A 22 -9.64 4.70 0.49
CA ARG A 22 -9.72 3.25 0.30
C ARG A 22 -9.55 2.46 1.59
N THR A 23 -9.98 1.20 1.51
CA THR A 23 -9.83 0.21 2.57
C THR A 23 -8.90 -0.93 2.15
N LEU A 24 -8.36 -1.68 3.10
CA LEU A 24 -7.54 -2.86 2.79
C LEU A 24 -8.34 -4.02 2.19
N ALA A 25 -9.66 -4.06 2.44
CA ALA A 25 -10.56 -5.01 1.77
C ALA A 25 -10.55 -4.82 0.25
N GLU A 26 -10.52 -3.58 -0.21
CA GLU A 26 -10.45 -3.25 -1.63
C GLU A 26 -9.10 -3.63 -2.22
N LEU A 27 -7.99 -3.34 -1.52
CA LEU A 27 -6.65 -3.73 -1.96
C LEU A 27 -6.51 -5.26 -2.11
N ARG A 28 -7.01 -6.02 -1.13
CA ARG A 28 -6.99 -7.49 -1.19
C ARG A 28 -7.84 -8.07 -2.32
N LYS A 29 -8.97 -7.42 -2.65
CA LYS A 29 -9.76 -7.81 -3.83
C LYS A 29 -9.01 -7.52 -5.13
N GLN A 30 -8.28 -6.41 -5.19
CA GLN A 30 -7.47 -6.02 -6.35
C GLN A 30 -6.22 -6.89 -6.55
N SER A 31 -5.66 -7.47 -5.48
CA SER A 31 -4.51 -8.39 -5.57
C SER A 31 -4.85 -9.78 -6.14
N GLY A 32 -6.01 -9.92 -6.81
CA GLY A 32 -6.52 -11.18 -7.35
C GLY A 32 -7.61 -11.84 -6.51
N GLY A 33 -7.86 -11.38 -5.28
CA GLY A 33 -8.99 -11.85 -4.46
C GLY A 33 -8.88 -13.30 -3.95
N HIS A 34 -7.76 -13.98 -4.21
CA HIS A 34 -7.53 -15.37 -3.80
C HIS A 34 -7.11 -15.49 -2.32
N ILE A 35 -6.58 -14.40 -1.74
CA ILE A 35 -6.03 -14.39 -0.40
C ILE A 35 -7.17 -14.20 0.62
N LYS A 36 -7.34 -15.20 1.49
CA LYS A 36 -8.35 -15.21 2.55
C LYS A 36 -7.88 -14.41 3.76
N GLN A 37 -8.83 -13.85 4.52
CA GLN A 37 -8.52 -13.14 5.77
C GLN A 37 -7.81 -14.05 6.79
N SER A 38 -8.14 -15.35 6.83
CA SER A 38 -7.46 -16.35 7.66
C SER A 38 -5.98 -16.53 7.32
N VAL A 39 -5.61 -16.42 6.04
CA VAL A 39 -4.20 -16.49 5.61
C VAL A 39 -3.45 -15.26 6.07
N ILE A 40 -4.03 -14.07 5.87
CA ILE A 40 -3.44 -12.81 6.35
C ILE A 40 -3.30 -12.81 7.87
N ALA A 41 -4.28 -13.35 8.58
CA ALA A 41 -4.26 -13.46 10.03
C ALA A 41 -3.09 -14.31 10.51
N LEU A 42 -2.82 -15.43 9.83
CA LEU A 42 -1.68 -16.30 10.09
C LEU A 42 -0.36 -15.56 9.87
N GLU A 43 -0.17 -14.91 8.72
CA GLU A 43 1.04 -14.14 8.40
C GLU A 43 1.27 -12.99 9.38
N MET A 44 0.20 -12.30 9.80
CA MET A 44 0.27 -11.19 10.74
C MET A 44 0.34 -11.63 12.21
N ALA A 45 0.27 -12.93 12.50
CA ALA A 45 0.18 -13.49 13.86
C ALA A 45 -0.97 -12.90 14.71
N VAL A 46 -2.15 -12.72 14.09
CA VAL A 46 -3.36 -12.22 14.73
C VAL A 46 -4.55 -13.14 14.46
N GLN A 47 -5.68 -12.88 15.10
CA GLN A 47 -6.93 -13.60 14.84
C GLN A 47 -7.63 -13.03 13.59
N GLU A 48 -8.32 -13.88 12.83
CA GLU A 48 -9.06 -13.46 11.62
C GLU A 48 -10.06 -12.30 11.86
N PRO A 49 -10.80 -12.23 12.99
CA PRO A 49 -11.63 -11.06 13.29
C PRO A 49 -10.84 -9.74 13.40
N ALA A 50 -9.56 -9.79 13.81
CA ALA A 50 -8.70 -8.61 13.86
C ALA A 50 -8.36 -8.10 12.45
N VAL A 51 -8.12 -9.00 11.50
CA VAL A 51 -7.95 -8.67 10.08
C VAL A 51 -9.23 -8.08 9.51
N SER A 52 -10.38 -8.71 9.78
CA SER A 52 -11.69 -8.20 9.37
C SER A 52 -11.97 -6.78 9.91
N LYS A 53 -11.56 -6.49 11.15
CA LYS A 53 -11.66 -5.14 11.73
C LYS A 53 -10.69 -4.16 11.09
N LEU A 54 -9.47 -4.60 10.79
CA LEU A 54 -8.46 -3.79 10.11
C LEU A 54 -8.92 -3.41 8.70
N GLU A 55 -9.46 -4.36 7.95
CA GLU A 55 -9.95 -4.20 6.58
C GLU A 55 -11.10 -3.19 6.43
N ARG A 56 -11.85 -2.89 7.50
CA ARG A 56 -12.94 -1.91 7.47
C ARG A 56 -12.48 -0.47 7.74
N LYS A 57 -11.25 -0.28 8.21
CA LYS A 57 -10.73 1.05 8.54
C LYS A 57 -10.18 1.76 7.29
N PRO A 58 -10.29 3.09 7.21
CA PRO A 58 -9.59 3.85 6.18
C PRO A 58 -8.08 3.68 6.30
N ILE A 59 -7.39 3.48 5.18
CA ILE A 59 -5.92 3.32 5.14
C ILE A 59 -5.22 4.51 5.81
N ARG A 60 -5.73 5.74 5.62
CA ARG A 60 -5.21 6.96 6.25
C ARG A 60 -5.14 6.93 7.77
N SER A 61 -5.93 6.08 8.43
CA SER A 61 -5.99 5.95 9.89
C SER A 61 -5.09 4.84 10.45
N MET A 62 -4.35 4.13 9.60
CA MET A 62 -3.56 2.96 9.99
C MET A 62 -2.14 3.34 10.42
N GLN A 63 -1.60 2.56 11.35
CA GLN A 63 -0.18 2.58 11.66
C GLN A 63 0.60 2.00 10.47
N LEU A 64 1.69 2.65 10.08
CA LEU A 64 2.49 2.27 8.91
C LEU A 64 2.97 0.81 8.98
N GLU A 65 3.44 0.38 10.15
CA GLU A 65 3.87 -1.01 10.39
C GLU A 65 2.75 -2.04 10.16
N LYS A 66 1.50 -1.70 10.50
CA LYS A 66 0.34 -2.58 10.26
C LYS A 66 -0.04 -2.61 8.79
N LEU A 67 0.07 -1.47 8.11
CA LEU A 67 -0.16 -1.36 6.68
C LEU A 67 0.88 -2.20 5.94
N GLN A 68 2.16 -2.04 6.25
CA GLN A 68 3.27 -2.81 5.69
C GLN A 68 3.04 -4.31 5.86
N ARG A 69 2.90 -4.80 7.09
CA ARG A 69 2.69 -6.23 7.36
C ARG A 69 1.49 -6.81 6.60
N TYR A 70 0.42 -6.04 6.46
CA TYR A 70 -0.74 -6.47 5.68
C TYR A 70 -0.44 -6.52 4.18
N ILE A 71 0.26 -5.52 3.64
CA ILE A 71 0.68 -5.47 2.24
C ILE A 71 1.61 -6.65 1.91
N ASP A 72 2.54 -6.97 2.80
CA ASP A 72 3.43 -8.14 2.66
C ASP A 72 2.62 -9.45 2.68
N ALA A 73 1.65 -9.58 3.60
CA ALA A 73 0.77 -10.74 3.70
C ALA A 73 -0.10 -10.95 2.45
N ILE A 74 -0.35 -9.92 1.65
CA ILE A 74 -1.03 -10.05 0.36
C ILE A 74 -0.06 -10.14 -0.84
N GLY A 75 1.24 -10.26 -0.59
CA GLY A 75 2.29 -10.36 -1.61
C GLY A 75 2.61 -9.03 -2.31
N GLY A 76 2.18 -7.91 -1.75
CA GLY A 76 2.50 -6.58 -2.24
C GLY A 76 3.83 -6.06 -1.70
N LYS A 77 4.19 -4.84 -2.11
CA LYS A 77 5.28 -4.05 -1.54
C LYS A 77 4.77 -2.65 -1.23
N LEU A 78 5.19 -2.09 -0.10
CA LEU A 78 4.81 -0.75 0.30
C LEU A 78 6.00 0.20 0.12
N ASP A 79 5.82 1.20 -0.76
CA ASP A 79 6.74 2.32 -0.89
C ASP A 79 6.08 3.58 -0.34
N VAL A 80 6.80 4.32 0.50
CA VAL A 80 6.35 5.59 1.07
C VAL A 80 7.12 6.71 0.40
N SER A 81 6.40 7.70 -0.13
CA SER A 81 6.97 8.93 -0.67
C SER A 81 6.56 10.14 0.16
N VAL A 82 7.52 11.04 0.38
CA VAL A 82 7.33 12.31 1.08
C VAL A 82 7.78 13.43 0.16
N THR A 83 6.87 14.35 -0.18
CA THR A 83 7.19 15.58 -0.90
C THR A 83 7.42 16.71 0.09
N LEU A 84 8.63 17.28 0.07
CA LEU A 84 8.99 18.43 0.87
C LEU A 84 8.50 19.74 0.22
N PRO A 85 8.40 20.85 0.98
CA PRO A 85 7.92 22.13 0.45
C PRO A 85 8.76 22.71 -0.70
N ASP A 86 10.04 22.32 -0.78
CA ASP A 86 10.96 22.70 -1.86
C ASP A 86 10.79 21.85 -3.14
N GLY A 87 9.88 20.88 -3.13
CA GLY A 87 9.62 19.96 -4.23
C GLY A 87 10.50 18.70 -4.22
N THR A 88 11.43 18.56 -3.27
CA THR A 88 12.23 17.35 -3.12
C THR A 88 11.33 16.17 -2.73
N VAL A 89 11.50 15.01 -3.39
CA VAL A 89 10.76 13.78 -3.08
C VAL A 89 11.70 12.76 -2.45
N LEU A 90 11.38 12.34 -1.24
CA LEU A 90 12.07 11.26 -0.52
C LEU A 90 11.22 9.99 -0.62
N THR A 91 11.78 8.91 -1.14
CA THR A 91 11.12 7.61 -1.21
C THR A 91 11.87 6.61 -0.35
N MET A 92 11.13 5.84 0.45
CA MET A 92 11.66 4.71 1.20
C MET A 92 10.81 3.47 0.97
N ASN A 93 11.49 2.33 0.87
CA ASN A 93 10.84 1.02 0.96
C ASN A 93 10.73 0.70 2.45
N VAL A 94 9.54 0.34 2.90
CA VAL A 94 9.27 -0.02 4.30
C VAL A 94 9.08 -1.51 4.42
#